data_AF-A0A0G4E4X0-F1
#
_entry.id   AF-A0A0G4E4X0-F1
#
_cell.length_a   1.000
_cell.length_b   1.000
_cell.length_c   1.000
_cell.angle_alpha   90.00
_cell.angle_beta   90.00
_cell.angle_gamma   90.00
#
_symmetry.space_group_name_H-M   'P 1'
#
loop_
_entity.id
_entity.type
_entity.pdbx_description
1 polymer ?
#
loop_
_entity_poly.entity_id
_entity_poly.type
_entity_poly.pdbx_seq_one_letter_code
_entity_poly.pdbx_strand_id
1 'polypeptide(L)'
;MLLKKFCGVAACLLTAGCTSGWIDNPSPSTRGLVNDLRLEGFVCSARYSDIECMQTEPLRNKQPSKCDGEKGCIPQPDILVFNRYRINQPDSGVPTIKHDVVEKVDGKMIGGTKVKSD
;
A
#
# COMPACT_ATOMS: atom_id res chain seq x y z
N MET A 1 0.24 49.91 -37.11
CA MET A 1 -1.02 49.49 -36.45
C MET A 1 -1.30 48.04 -36.82
N LEU A 2 -1.47 47.20 -35.79
CA LEU A 2 -2.26 45.96 -35.73
C LEU A 2 -2.04 44.90 -36.83
N LEU A 3 -1.46 43.75 -36.46
CA LEU A 3 -2.12 42.45 -36.68
C LEU A 3 -1.46 41.34 -35.83
N LYS A 4 -2.29 40.74 -34.96
CA LYS A 4 -2.30 39.32 -34.51
C LYS A 4 -1.13 38.85 -33.64
N LYS A 5 -1.25 38.86 -32.30
CA LYS A 5 -1.97 37.89 -31.43
C LYS A 5 -1.48 36.43 -31.53
N PHE A 6 -0.80 36.01 -30.46
CA PHE A 6 -0.99 34.77 -29.72
C PHE A 6 -1.16 33.46 -30.50
N CYS A 7 -0.08 32.69 -30.64
CA CYS A 7 -0.05 31.22 -30.76
C CYS A 7 1.39 30.76 -30.44
N GLY A 8 1.71 29.78 -29.58
CA GLY A 8 0.86 28.87 -28.84
C GLY A 8 1.50 28.52 -27.50
N VAL A 9 0.70 28.66 -26.45
CA VAL A 9 0.85 27.92 -25.20
C VAL A 9 0.18 26.57 -25.46
N ALA A 10 0.93 25.57 -25.89
CA ALA A 10 0.38 24.23 -26.10
C ALA A 10 1.48 23.16 -25.99
N ALA A 11 1.97 22.91 -24.78
CA ALA A 11 2.76 21.71 -24.49
C ALA A 11 2.78 21.30 -23.00
N CYS A 12 1.73 21.59 -22.22
CA CYS A 12 1.66 21.20 -20.79
C CYS A 12 0.51 20.25 -20.44
N LEU A 13 -0.07 19.51 -21.40
CA LEU A 13 -1.32 18.74 -21.19
C LEU A 13 -1.22 17.21 -21.40
N LEU A 14 -0.02 16.61 -21.33
CA LEU A 14 0.11 15.14 -21.51
C LEU A 14 0.89 14.42 -20.39
N THR A 15 1.03 15.03 -19.21
CA THR A 15 1.55 14.32 -18.02
C THR A 15 0.51 14.12 -16.93
N ALA A 16 -0.79 14.17 -17.28
CA ALA A 16 -1.81 13.56 -16.44
C ALA A 16 -1.52 12.05 -16.45
N GLY A 17 -0.71 11.61 -15.48
CA GLY A 17 -0.35 10.21 -15.32
C GLY A 17 -1.61 9.37 -15.35
N CYS A 18 -1.62 8.32 -16.17
CA CYS A 18 -2.78 7.45 -16.37
C CYS A 18 -3.05 6.64 -15.09
N THR A 19 -3.63 7.25 -14.07
CA THR A 19 -4.27 6.48 -13.01
C THR A 19 -5.27 5.54 -13.68
N SER A 20 -5.24 4.26 -13.30
CA SER A 20 -6.09 3.29 -13.97
C SER A 20 -7.55 3.68 -13.75
N GLY A 21 -8.32 3.92 -14.82
CA GLY A 21 -9.64 4.55 -14.73
C GLY A 21 -10.65 3.77 -13.87
N TRP A 22 -10.39 2.49 -13.58
CA TRP A 22 -11.18 1.71 -12.63
C TRP A 22 -11.02 2.19 -11.18
N ILE A 23 -9.93 2.86 -10.83
CA ILE A 23 -9.70 3.38 -9.47
C ILE A 23 -10.66 4.54 -9.18
N ASP A 24 -10.94 5.37 -10.17
CA ASP A 24 -11.90 6.48 -10.05
C ASP A 24 -13.35 5.96 -10.05
N ASN A 25 -13.62 4.88 -10.77
CA ASN A 25 -14.93 4.23 -10.79
C ASN A 25 -14.82 2.70 -10.66
N PRO A 26 -14.58 2.19 -9.43
CA PRO A 26 -14.44 0.76 -9.21
C PRO A 26 -15.79 0.07 -9.32
N SER A 27 -15.75 -1.18 -9.77
CA SER A 27 -16.88 -2.10 -9.77
C SER A 27 -17.51 -2.20 -8.38
N PRO A 28 -18.80 -2.55 -8.28
CA PRO A 28 -19.45 -2.78 -6.99
C PRO A 28 -18.72 -3.80 -6.12
N SER A 29 -18.20 -4.87 -6.70
CA SER A 29 -17.44 -5.91 -6.00
C SER A 29 -16.14 -5.39 -5.40
N THR A 30 -15.38 -4.60 -6.18
CA THR A 30 -14.11 -4.02 -5.69
C THR A 30 -14.38 -2.98 -4.61
N ARG A 31 -15.42 -2.16 -4.78
CA ARG A 31 -15.84 -1.18 -3.78
C ARG A 31 -16.28 -1.84 -2.47
N GLY A 32 -17.05 -2.93 -2.56
CA GLY A 32 -17.48 -3.74 -1.42
C GLY A 32 -16.28 -4.26 -0.63
N LEU A 33 -15.37 -4.95 -1.31
CA LEU A 33 -14.14 -5.48 -0.71
C LEU A 33 -13.32 -4.40 0.03
N VAL A 34 -13.11 -3.24 -0.59
CA VAL A 34 -12.36 -2.14 0.04
C VAL A 34 -13.08 -1.61 1.28
N ASN A 35 -14.41 -1.56 1.26
CA ASN A 35 -15.19 -1.14 2.42
C ASN A 35 -15.15 -2.17 3.55
N ASP A 36 -15.26 -3.46 3.22
CA ASP A 36 -15.16 -4.54 4.20
C ASP A 36 -13.80 -4.52 4.90
N LEU A 37 -12.71 -4.38 4.14
CA LEU A 37 -11.37 -4.24 4.71
C LEU A 37 -11.23 -3.01 5.61
N ARG A 38 -11.86 -1.87 5.26
CA ARG A 38 -11.87 -0.69 6.14
C ARG A 38 -12.58 -0.97 7.47
N LEU A 39 -13.69 -1.72 7.44
CA LEU A 39 -14.41 -2.12 8.65
C LEU A 39 -13.60 -3.12 9.50
N GLU A 40 -12.78 -3.96 8.87
CA GLU A 40 -11.86 -4.89 9.53
C GLU A 40 -10.59 -4.22 10.07
N GLY A 41 -10.49 -2.89 10.00
CA GLY A 41 -9.37 -2.15 10.56
C GLY A 41 -8.19 -1.99 9.61
N PHE A 42 -8.43 -1.96 8.29
CA PHE A 42 -7.41 -1.61 7.30
C PHE A 42 -7.54 -0.16 6.82
N VAL A 43 -6.41 0.51 6.63
CA VAL A 43 -6.31 1.79 5.95
C VAL A 43 -6.03 1.53 4.46
N CYS A 44 -6.99 1.88 3.60
CA CYS A 44 -6.89 1.71 2.16
C CYS A 44 -6.57 3.02 1.45
N SER A 45 -5.52 3.00 0.62
CA SER A 45 -5.06 4.13 -0.19
C SER A 45 -4.97 3.71 -1.66
N ALA A 46 -5.47 4.58 -2.55
CA ALA A 46 -5.34 4.38 -3.99
C ALA A 46 -3.92 4.72 -4.45
N ARG A 47 -3.33 3.86 -5.27
CA ARG A 47 -2.08 4.10 -5.98
C ARG A 47 -2.37 4.24 -7.47
N TYR A 48 -1.31 4.27 -8.29
CA TYR A 48 -1.43 4.43 -9.73
C TYR A 48 -2.21 3.29 -10.41
N SER A 49 -1.98 2.05 -9.97
CA SER A 49 -2.49 0.84 -10.62
C SER A 49 -3.21 -0.13 -9.68
N ASP A 50 -3.18 0.13 -8.37
CA ASP A 50 -3.73 -0.73 -7.33
C ASP A 50 -4.32 0.09 -6.18
N ILE A 51 -5.15 -0.56 -5.35
CA ILE A 51 -5.55 -0.04 -4.05
C ILE A 51 -4.79 -0.85 -3.00
N GLU A 52 -3.99 -0.16 -2.19
CA GLU A 52 -3.25 -0.77 -1.10
C GLU A 52 -4.01 -0.59 0.21
N CYS A 53 -4.40 -1.70 0.84
CA CYS A 53 -5.02 -1.75 2.16
C CYS A 53 -4.03 -2.32 3.17
N MET A 54 -3.63 -1.53 4.16
CA MET A 54 -2.70 -1.96 5.21
C MET A 54 -3.40 -2.00 6.55
N GLN A 55 -3.14 -3.04 7.34
CA GLN A 55 -3.71 -3.18 8.68
C GLN A 55 -3.31 -1.97 9.55
N THR A 56 -4.26 -1.45 10.32
CA THR A 56 -4.01 -0.29 11.19
C THR A 56 -3.16 -0.67 12.39
N GLU A 57 -3.51 -1.78 13.03
CA GLU A 57 -2.81 -2.28 14.21
C GLU A 57 -1.82 -3.39 13.85
N PRO A 58 -0.52 -3.25 14.17
CA PRO A 58 0.45 -4.28 13.90
C PRO A 58 0.37 -5.45 14.87
N LEU A 59 0.69 -6.63 14.37
CA LEU A 59 1.11 -7.75 15.19
C LEU A 59 2.52 -7.48 15.73
N ARG A 60 2.74 -7.72 17.02
CA ARG A 60 4.04 -7.53 17.69
C ARG A 60 4.78 -8.85 17.78
N ASN A 61 5.90 -8.96 17.07
CA ASN A 61 6.80 -10.10 17.17
C ASN A 61 7.92 -9.80 18.17
N LYS A 62 7.77 -10.31 19.40
CA LYS A 62 8.72 -10.11 20.50
C LYS A 62 10.03 -10.82 20.19
N GLN A 63 11.12 -10.06 20.19
CA GLN A 63 12.45 -10.61 19.95
C GLN A 63 13.06 -11.16 21.25
N PRO A 64 13.90 -12.21 21.17
CA PRO A 64 14.63 -12.70 22.33
C PRO A 64 15.57 -11.61 22.86
N SER A 65 15.71 -11.53 24.18
CA SER A 65 16.67 -10.62 24.81
C SER A 65 18.10 -10.98 24.38
N LYS A 66 18.91 -9.94 24.14
CA LYS A 66 20.33 -10.11 23.83
C LYS A 66 21.11 -10.14 25.14
N CYS A 67 21.71 -11.27 25.47
CA CYS A 67 22.51 -11.42 26.69
C CYS A 67 24.00 -11.39 26.37
N ASP A 68 24.75 -10.57 27.10
CA ASP A 68 26.20 -10.62 27.12
C ASP A 68 26.72 -10.66 28.58
N GLY A 69 27.96 -11.12 28.77
CA GLY A 69 28.55 -11.34 30.10
C GLY A 69 28.86 -10.05 30.86
N GLU A 70 28.83 -8.88 30.21
CA GLU A 70 29.21 -7.59 30.81
C GLU A 70 27.99 -6.75 31.18
N LYS A 71 26.90 -6.85 30.41
CA LYS A 71 25.71 -6.01 30.46
C LYS A 71 24.45 -6.80 30.81
N GLY A 72 24.55 -8.12 30.96
CA GLY A 72 23.41 -8.99 31.22
C GLY A 72 22.47 -9.09 30.02
N CYS A 73 21.20 -9.43 30.26
CA CYS A 73 20.19 -9.58 29.22
C CYS A 73 19.45 -8.27 28.94
N ILE A 74 19.61 -7.74 27.73
CA ILE A 74 18.98 -6.49 27.29
C ILE A 74 17.77 -6.83 26.39
N PRO A 75 16.57 -6.33 26.70
CA PRO A 75 15.39 -6.53 25.86
C PRO A 75 15.62 -5.93 24.48
N GLN A 76 15.23 -6.66 23.43
CA GLN A 76 15.28 -6.19 22.06
C GLN A 76 13.95 -5.54 21.67
N PRO A 77 13.95 -4.58 20.74
CA PRO A 77 12.71 -3.98 20.25
C PRO A 77 11.84 -5.03 19.54
N ASP A 78 10.52 -4.90 19.71
CA ASP A 78 9.55 -5.71 18.97
C ASP A 78 9.65 -5.41 17.47
N ILE A 79 9.53 -6.45 16.65
CA ILE A 79 9.29 -6.27 15.21
C ILE A 79 7.78 -6.10 15.01
N LEU A 80 7.37 -4.97 14.43
CA LEU A 80 5.97 -4.71 14.14
C LEU A 80 5.62 -5.24 12.75
N VAL A 81 4.61 -6.08 12.66
CA VAL A 81 4.24 -6.80 11.45
C VAL A 81 2.82 -6.39 11.04
N PHE A 82 2.65 -5.98 9.79
CA PHE A 82 1.36 -5.52 9.27
C PHE A 82 0.94 -6.39 8.07
N ASN A 83 -0.33 -6.76 8.05
CA ASN A 83 -0.93 -7.34 6.85
C ASN A 83 -1.16 -6.25 5.80
N ARG A 84 -0.90 -6.58 4.55
CA ARG A 84 -1.11 -5.68 3.43
C ARG A 84 -1.76 -6.41 2.26
N TYR A 85 -2.85 -5.84 1.77
CA TYR A 85 -3.53 -6.28 0.56
C TYR A 85 -3.31 -5.26 -0.56
N ARG A 86 -3.04 -5.75 -1.75
CA ARG A 86 -3.05 -4.98 -2.99
C ARG A 86 -4.18 -5.50 -3.87
N ILE A 87 -5.09 -4.61 -4.20
CA ILE A 87 -6.32 -4.92 -4.93
C ILE A 87 -6.20 -4.27 -6.29
N ASN A 88 -6.35 -5.09 -7.33
CA ASN A 88 -6.41 -4.64 -8.72
C ASN A 88 -7.76 -5.01 -9.29
N GLN A 89 -8.30 -4.21 -10.21
CA GLN A 89 -9.47 -4.59 -10.98
C GLN A 89 -9.10 -4.74 -12.46
N PRO A 90 -9.11 -5.96 -13.01
CA PRO A 90 -9.07 -6.19 -14.45
C PRO A 90 -10.39 -5.78 -15.11
N ASP A 91 -10.42 -5.74 -16.44
CA ASP A 91 -11.59 -5.31 -17.23
C ASP A 91 -12.85 -6.16 -16.99
N SER A 92 -12.70 -7.37 -16.44
CA SER A 92 -13.84 -8.22 -16.03
C SER A 92 -14.62 -7.67 -14.84
N GLY A 93 -14.10 -6.65 -14.15
CA GLY A 93 -14.72 -6.06 -12.96
C GLY A 93 -14.57 -6.88 -11.68
N VAL A 94 -13.96 -8.07 -11.73
CA VAL A 94 -13.74 -8.92 -10.56
C VAL A 94 -12.39 -8.59 -9.91
N PRO A 95 -12.33 -8.16 -8.64
CA PRO A 95 -11.08 -7.78 -8.01
C PRO A 95 -10.09 -8.95 -7.93
N THR A 96 -8.84 -8.68 -8.25
CA THR A 96 -7.69 -9.53 -7.95
C THR A 96 -7.02 -9.03 -6.69
N ILE A 97 -6.79 -9.93 -5.72
CA ILE A 97 -6.22 -9.59 -4.42
C ILE A 97 -4.85 -10.25 -4.32
N LYS A 98 -3.84 -9.47 -3.93
CA LYS A 98 -2.53 -9.98 -3.51
C LYS A 98 -2.32 -9.64 -2.05
N HIS A 99 -1.98 -10.63 -1.24
CA HIS A 99 -1.66 -10.47 0.18
C HIS A 99 -0.16 -10.61 0.39
N ASP A 100 0.39 -9.71 1.19
CA ASP A 100 1.72 -9.87 1.75
C ASP A 100 1.79 -9.28 3.17
N VAL A 101 2.96 -9.47 3.77
CA VAL A 101 3.27 -8.98 5.10
C VAL A 101 4.44 -8.01 4.99
N VAL A 102 4.34 -6.90 5.71
CA VAL A 102 5.39 -5.89 5.81
C VAL A 102 5.77 -5.66 7.26
N GLU A 103 7.06 -5.50 7.50
CA GLU A 103 7.62 -5.26 8.81
C GLU A 103 7.99 -3.79 8.96
N LYS A 104 7.83 -3.23 10.14
CA LYS A 104 8.33 -1.89 10.46
C LYS A 104 9.56 -2.02 11.34
N VAL A 105 10.71 -1.69 10.78
CA VAL A 105 12.01 -1.67 11.45
C VAL A 105 12.53 -0.23 11.40
N ASP A 106 12.91 0.33 12.54
CA ASP A 106 13.44 1.70 12.66
C ASP A 106 12.59 2.78 11.96
N GLY A 107 11.27 2.66 12.06
CA GLY A 107 10.32 3.60 11.45
C GLY A 107 10.08 3.41 9.95
N LYS A 108 10.79 2.49 9.29
CA LYS A 108 10.65 2.20 7.86
C LYS A 108 9.88 0.89 7.66
N MET A 109 8.97 0.88 6.68
CA MET A 109 8.30 -0.35 6.24
C MET A 109 9.23 -1.10 5.30
N ILE A 110 9.58 -2.33 5.64
CA ILE A 110 10.47 -3.23 4.90
C ILE A 110 9.67 -4.50 4.58
N GLY A 111 9.76 -4.98 3.34
CA GLY A 111 9.15 -6.26 2.93
C GLY A 111 8.15 -6.19 1.77
N GLY A 112 7.78 -7.39 1.31
CA GLY A 112 6.99 -7.68 0.12
C GLY A 112 7.27 -9.11 -0.36
N THR A 113 6.36 -10.02 0.01
CA THR A 113 6.29 -11.50 -0.16
C THR A 113 7.56 -12.34 0.09
N LYS A 114 7.54 -13.12 1.19
CA LYS A 114 7.78 -14.57 1.16
C LYS A 114 6.81 -15.26 2.12
N VAL A 115 5.71 -15.78 1.61
CA VAL A 115 5.06 -16.93 2.26
C VAL A 115 5.74 -18.16 1.67
N LYS A 116 6.67 -18.74 2.41
CA LYS A 116 6.94 -20.17 2.28
C LYS A 116 6.34 -20.81 3.52
N SER A 117 5.14 -21.35 3.36
CA SER A 117 4.67 -22.42 4.23
C SER A 117 5.40 -23.68 3.78
N ASP A 118 6.12 -24.32 4.71
CA ASP A 118 6.48 -25.73 4.57
C ASP A 118 5.23 -26.60 4.63
#